data_AF-A0AAD3SFF6-F1
#
_entry.id   AF-A0AAD3SFF6-F1
#
_cell.length_a   1.000
_cell.length_b   1.000
_cell.length_c   1.000
_cell.angle_alpha   90.00
_cell.angle_beta   90.00
_cell.angle_gamma   90.00
#
_symmetry.space_group_name_H-M   'P 1'
#
loop_
_entity.id
_entity.type
_entity.pdbx_description
1 polymer ?
#
loop_
_entity_poly.entity_id
_entity_poly.type
_entity_poly.pdbx_seq_one_letter_code
_entity_poly.pdbx_strand_id
1 'polypeptide(L)'
;MNYLQNLPRSSALPLQFFTGREIKPSRFLRIPAMINNNGLDLRRSVNAKEISDSKSSNMMSGFEVKGEKSDVYNANMTEAMGAVLTYRHELGMNYNFIRPDLIVGSCLQSPEDVDKLRRIGIKTIFCLQQDPDLEYFGVDINAIREYVKSCDDIEHVRAEIRDFDGFDLRLRLPAVVSKLYKVINRNGGVTYIHCTAGLGRAPAVALAYMFWIQGYKLDEAHRLLQSKRSCFPKLDAIKSATADILAGLTKKPVTLKWSGDSSSTVEISGLDIGWGQRLMMKFDEGQGLWILGRELPEGYYEYKYIVDGEWMVNKYEPVTQPNKDGHVNNCVQVFAEDPSSESAQLRKRLMGDDPDLTMNERLRIRQFLEQLPE
;
A
#
# COMPACT_ATOMS: atom_id res chain seq x y z
N MET A 1 16.01 9.08 -7.51
CA MET A 1 15.40 10.19 -6.75
C MET A 1 14.42 9.60 -5.76
N ASN A 2 14.50 10.00 -4.50
CA ASN A 2 13.77 9.37 -3.41
C ASN A 2 12.30 9.81 -3.43
N TYR A 3 11.39 8.96 -3.92
CA TYR A 3 9.97 9.29 -4.17
C TYR A 3 9.22 9.79 -2.92
N LEU A 4 9.73 9.48 -1.74
CA LEU A 4 9.18 9.87 -0.45
C LEU A 4 9.41 11.34 -0.09
N GLN A 5 10.34 12.03 -0.77
CA GLN A 5 10.63 13.45 -0.52
C GLN A 5 9.60 14.41 -1.14
N ASN A 6 8.80 13.93 -2.08
CA ASN A 6 7.83 14.75 -2.83
C ASN A 6 6.41 14.72 -2.25
N LEU A 7 6.19 13.96 -1.18
CA LEU A 7 4.90 13.81 -0.51
C LEU A 7 4.59 15.03 0.40
N PRO A 8 3.32 15.24 0.77
CA PRO A 8 2.89 16.39 1.55
C PRO A 8 3.58 16.41 2.91
N ARG A 9 4.34 17.47 3.21
CA ARG A 9 4.82 17.73 4.56
C ARG A 9 3.81 18.65 5.25
N SER A 10 3.08 18.13 6.23
CA SER A 10 2.33 18.97 7.15
C SER A 10 3.32 19.78 8.00
N SER A 11 3.25 21.10 7.92
CA SER A 11 3.81 21.99 8.93
C SER A 11 2.92 21.90 10.17
N ALA A 12 3.29 21.02 11.11
CA ALA A 12 2.70 21.04 12.44
C ALA A 12 3.07 22.38 13.11
N LEU A 13 2.13 23.33 13.13
CA LEU A 13 2.26 24.53 13.95
C LEU A 13 2.32 24.11 15.43
N PRO A 14 3.23 24.69 16.23
CA PRO A 14 3.31 24.36 17.65
C PRO A 14 2.02 24.75 18.36
N LEU A 15 1.41 23.78 19.03
CA LEU A 15 0.28 23.98 19.95
C LEU A 15 0.63 25.06 20.97
N GLN A 16 0.07 26.26 20.79
CA GLN A 16 0.02 27.25 21.85
C GLN A 16 -0.99 26.78 22.90
N PHE A 17 -0.50 26.53 24.11
CA PHE A 17 -1.30 26.18 25.27
C PHE A 17 -2.29 27.32 25.58
N PHE A 18 -3.57 27.09 25.31
CA PHE A 18 -4.64 27.88 25.92
C PHE A 18 -4.94 27.30 27.31
N THR A 19 -4.67 28.09 28.34
CA THR A 19 -5.05 27.80 29.73
C THR A 19 -6.57 27.79 29.88
N GLY A 20 -7.15 26.60 30.02
CA GLY A 20 -8.57 26.41 30.35
C GLY A 20 -8.84 26.54 31.85
N ARG A 21 -9.84 27.35 32.21
CA ARG A 21 -10.37 27.53 33.58
C ARG A 21 -11.04 26.26 34.09
N GLU A 22 -10.81 25.96 35.37
CA GLU A 22 -11.42 24.88 36.14
C GLU A 22 -12.94 24.98 36.23
N ILE A 23 -13.63 23.84 36.05
CA ILE A 23 -15.01 23.64 36.48
C ILE A 23 -15.04 22.36 37.34
N LYS A 24 -15.47 22.51 38.60
CA LYS A 24 -15.58 21.47 39.64
C LYS A 24 -16.66 20.42 39.32
N PRO A 25 -16.49 19.14 39.73
CA PRO A 25 -17.58 18.16 39.70
C PRO A 25 -18.34 18.06 41.04
N SER A 26 -19.65 17.85 40.94
CA SER A 26 -20.57 17.61 42.05
C SER A 26 -20.63 16.13 42.47
N ARG A 27 -20.94 15.92 43.76
CA ARG A 27 -20.96 14.66 44.53
C ARG A 27 -22.19 13.75 44.25
N PHE A 28 -22.13 12.58 44.90
CA PHE A 28 -23.15 11.55 45.24
C PHE A 28 -22.96 10.24 44.45
N LEU A 29 -22.87 9.02 45.01
CA LEU A 29 -23.05 8.43 46.34
C LEU A 29 -22.11 7.19 46.49
N ARG A 30 -21.67 6.88 47.72
CA ARG A 30 -21.05 5.60 48.13
C ARG A 30 -22.06 4.81 48.97
N ILE A 31 -22.10 3.47 48.89
CA ILE A 31 -21.93 2.47 50.00
C ILE A 31 -21.54 1.07 49.38
N PRO A 32 -21.18 -0.03 50.09
CA PRO A 32 -19.79 -0.52 50.19
C PRO A 32 -19.51 -2.01 49.79
N ALA A 33 -18.21 -2.29 49.65
CA ALA A 33 -17.40 -3.53 49.67
C ALA A 33 -18.04 -4.95 49.78
N MET A 34 -17.48 -5.88 48.99
CA MET A 34 -17.04 -7.20 49.47
C MET A 34 -15.71 -7.63 48.82
N ILE A 35 -14.85 -8.17 49.66
CA ILE A 35 -13.50 -8.69 49.41
C ILE A 35 -13.61 -10.14 48.94
N ASN A 36 -12.83 -10.55 47.94
CA ASN A 36 -12.34 -11.92 47.91
C ASN A 36 -10.94 -11.98 47.27
N ASN A 37 -9.96 -12.32 48.11
CA ASN A 37 -8.59 -12.65 47.74
C ASN A 37 -8.54 -14.12 47.31
N ASN A 38 -7.75 -14.44 46.28
CA ASN A 38 -6.98 -15.68 46.23
C ASN A 38 -5.76 -15.47 45.31
N GLY A 39 -4.57 -15.62 45.89
CA GLY A 39 -3.26 -15.60 45.22
C GLY A 39 -3.00 -16.85 44.40
N LEU A 40 -2.09 -16.83 43.43
CA LEU A 40 -0.66 -17.21 43.45
C LEU A 40 -0.38 -17.55 41.95
N ASP A 41 0.74 -17.36 41.27
CA ASP A 41 2.14 -17.46 41.64
C ASP A 41 3.01 -16.70 40.61
N LEU A 42 4.03 -16.03 41.13
CA LEU A 42 5.07 -15.33 40.39
C LEU A 42 6.31 -16.23 40.33
N ARG A 43 6.67 -16.78 39.17
CA ARG A 43 8.01 -17.36 38.95
C ARG A 43 8.91 -16.37 38.22
N ARG A 44 9.77 -15.72 39.02
CA ARG A 44 11.02 -15.08 38.59
C ARG A 44 12.01 -16.15 38.14
N SER A 45 12.56 -16.02 36.93
CA SER A 45 13.88 -16.56 36.61
C SER A 45 14.86 -15.39 36.45
N VAL A 46 15.99 -15.54 37.12
CA VAL A 46 17.09 -14.58 37.23
C VAL A 46 17.93 -14.67 35.95
N ASN A 47 18.18 -13.53 35.29
CA ASN A 47 19.25 -13.43 34.30
C ASN A 47 20.45 -12.73 34.93
N ALA A 48 21.58 -13.42 34.89
CA ALA A 48 22.88 -12.95 35.32
C ALA A 48 23.33 -11.76 34.45
N LYS A 49 23.91 -10.77 35.11
CA LYS A 49 24.42 -9.54 34.51
C LYS A 49 25.91 -9.74 34.23
N GLU A 50 26.27 -10.08 33.00
CA GLU A 50 27.64 -9.94 32.52
C GLU A 50 27.78 -8.59 31.81
N ILE A 51 28.74 -7.81 32.29
CA ILE A 51 29.10 -6.50 31.76
C ILE A 51 30.01 -6.73 30.55
N SER A 52 29.62 -6.24 29.38
CA SER A 52 30.56 -5.98 28.29
C SER A 52 30.23 -4.64 27.63
N ASP A 53 31.20 -3.75 27.67
CA ASP A 53 31.14 -2.37 27.19
C ASP A 53 31.34 -2.23 25.67
N SER A 54 30.78 -1.15 25.12
CA SER A 54 31.18 -0.42 23.88
C SER A 54 30.59 -0.79 22.51
N LYS A 55 29.37 -1.35 22.41
CA LYS A 55 28.58 -1.34 21.14
C LYS A 55 27.25 -0.56 21.18
N SER A 56 26.89 0.01 22.33
CA SER A 56 25.55 0.55 22.57
C SER A 56 25.22 1.85 21.81
N SER A 57 26.20 2.72 21.54
CA SER A 57 25.93 4.05 20.96
C SER A 57 25.57 3.98 19.48
N ASN A 58 26.26 3.15 18.69
CA ASN A 58 25.99 3.00 17.24
C ASN A 58 24.70 2.21 16.95
N MET A 59 24.31 1.26 17.81
CA MET A 59 23.04 0.55 17.64
C MET A 59 21.84 1.41 18.02
N MET A 60 21.96 2.24 19.07
CA MET A 60 20.92 3.22 19.44
C MET A 60 20.71 4.25 18.33
N SER A 61 21.78 4.82 17.77
CA SER A 61 21.66 5.82 16.70
C SER A 61 21.07 5.23 15.40
N GLY A 62 21.44 4.00 15.04
CA GLY A 62 20.84 3.30 13.89
C GLY A 62 19.35 2.96 14.08
N PHE A 63 18.95 2.63 15.31
CA PHE A 63 17.56 2.35 15.66
C PHE A 63 16.70 3.62 15.62
N GLU A 64 17.20 4.72 16.18
CA GLU A 64 16.53 6.04 16.14
C GLU A 64 16.33 6.53 14.70
N VAL A 65 17.37 6.50 13.86
CA VAL A 65 17.28 6.93 12.45
C VAL A 65 16.29 6.07 11.65
N LYS A 66 16.24 4.75 11.90
CA LYS A 66 15.25 3.86 11.26
C LYS A 66 13.82 4.12 11.76
N GLY A 67 13.68 4.49 13.03
CA GLY A 67 12.40 4.92 13.62
C GLY A 67 11.86 6.18 12.94
N GLU A 68 12.68 7.22 12.81
CA GLU A 68 12.29 8.47 12.13
C GLU A 68 11.88 8.24 10.67
N LYS A 69 12.63 7.41 9.94
CA LYS A 69 12.25 7.00 8.57
C LYS A 69 10.92 6.25 8.53
N SER A 70 10.66 5.41 9.53
CA SER A 70 9.39 4.70 9.63
C SER A 70 8.23 5.65 9.88
N ASP A 71 8.40 6.66 10.72
CA ASP A 71 7.37 7.68 10.99
C ASP A 71 7.04 8.50 9.75
N VAL A 72 8.07 8.94 9.00
CA VAL A 72 7.87 9.63 7.72
C VAL A 72 7.16 8.72 6.71
N TYR A 73 7.57 7.45 6.60
CA TYR A 73 6.90 6.48 5.73
C TYR A 73 5.44 6.26 6.13
N ASN A 74 5.13 6.20 7.43
CA ASN A 74 3.77 6.01 7.92
C ASN A 74 2.87 7.21 7.65
N ALA A 75 3.37 8.43 7.84
CA ALA A 75 2.62 9.65 7.50
C ALA A 75 2.25 9.66 6.01
N ASN A 76 3.24 9.39 5.16
CA ASN A 76 3.08 9.26 3.71
C ASN A 76 2.08 8.17 3.33
N MET A 77 2.15 7.01 4.01
CA MET A 77 1.23 5.91 3.81
C MET A 77 -0.20 6.28 4.20
N THR A 78 -0.42 6.93 5.34
CA THR A 78 -1.75 7.35 5.78
C THR A 78 -2.40 8.27 4.77
N GLU A 79 -1.64 9.23 4.22
CA GLU A 79 -2.18 10.17 3.24
C GLU A 79 -2.46 9.51 1.89
N ALA A 80 -1.53 8.72 1.36
CA ALA A 80 -1.69 8.04 0.07
C ALA A 80 -2.69 6.87 0.10
N MET A 81 -2.86 6.24 1.27
CA MET A 81 -3.73 5.07 1.44
C MET A 81 -5.10 5.41 2.03
N GLY A 82 -5.24 6.56 2.68
CA GLY A 82 -6.45 6.94 3.40
C GLY A 82 -6.75 6.03 4.59
N ALA A 83 -5.75 5.32 5.09
CA ALA A 83 -5.87 4.34 6.16
C ALA A 83 -4.74 4.51 7.19
N VAL A 84 -5.11 4.47 8.47
CA VAL A 84 -4.15 4.49 9.57
C VAL A 84 -3.57 3.09 9.73
N LEU A 85 -2.39 2.89 9.16
CA LEU A 85 -1.60 1.68 9.30
C LEU A 85 -0.20 2.07 9.79
N THR A 86 0.51 1.14 10.41
CA THR A 86 1.83 1.43 10.99
C THR A 86 2.83 0.38 10.54
N TYR A 87 3.94 0.86 9.98
CA TYR A 87 5.14 0.10 9.68
C TYR A 87 6.28 0.60 10.56
N ARG A 88 7.04 -0.34 11.14
CA ARG A 88 8.21 -0.04 11.99
C ARG A 88 9.37 -0.87 11.48
N HIS A 89 10.19 -0.27 10.63
CA HIS A 89 11.29 -0.96 9.96
C HIS A 89 12.33 -1.47 10.98
N GLU A 90 12.58 -0.71 12.03
CA GLU A 90 13.52 -1.04 13.10
C GLU A 90 13.11 -2.28 13.92
N LEU A 91 11.86 -2.74 13.84
CA LEU A 91 11.38 -3.97 14.49
C LEU A 91 11.66 -5.23 13.66
N GLY A 92 12.26 -5.09 12.48
CA GLY A 92 12.62 -6.22 11.62
C GLY A 92 11.50 -6.69 10.69
N MET A 93 11.80 -7.76 9.95
CA MET A 93 10.84 -8.41 9.05
C MET A 93 9.65 -9.00 9.84
N ASN A 94 8.42 -8.68 9.42
CA ASN A 94 7.18 -9.21 10.00
C ASN A 94 6.25 -9.75 8.90
N TYR A 95 5.43 -10.73 9.23
CA TYR A 95 4.56 -11.41 8.27
C TYR A 95 3.43 -12.19 8.91
N ASN A 96 2.44 -12.57 8.11
CA ASN A 96 1.32 -13.42 8.51
C ASN A 96 1.02 -14.46 7.44
N PHE A 97 0.75 -15.70 7.86
CA PHE A 97 0.16 -16.71 6.98
C PHE A 97 -1.28 -16.31 6.67
N ILE A 98 -1.55 -16.09 5.38
CA ILE A 98 -2.92 -15.88 4.87
C ILE A 98 -3.57 -17.24 4.61
N ARG A 99 -2.77 -18.16 4.08
CA ARG A 99 -3.06 -19.58 3.89
C ARG A 99 -1.82 -20.41 4.25
N PRO A 100 -1.92 -21.74 4.42
CA PRO A 100 -0.75 -22.59 4.70
C PRO A 100 0.36 -22.48 3.64
N ASP A 101 0.00 -22.14 2.40
CA ASP A 101 0.89 -22.01 1.24
C ASP A 101 1.26 -20.55 0.90
N LEU A 102 0.70 -19.56 1.60
CA LEU A 102 0.79 -18.15 1.21
C LEU A 102 0.99 -17.22 2.41
N ILE A 103 2.12 -16.51 2.41
CA ILE A 103 2.49 -15.51 3.40
C ILE A 103 2.51 -14.13 2.76
N VAL A 104 2.01 -13.13 3.49
CA VAL A 104 2.19 -11.71 3.17
C VAL A 104 2.99 -11.04 4.28
N GLY A 105 4.03 -10.28 3.90
CA GLY A 105 4.92 -9.66 4.87
C GLY A 105 5.63 -8.40 4.39
N SER A 106 6.42 -7.83 5.30
CA SER A 106 7.32 -6.70 5.03
C SER A 106 8.61 -7.16 4.33
N CYS A 107 9.45 -6.20 3.95
CA CYS A 107 10.74 -6.51 3.33
C CYS A 107 11.64 -7.34 4.25
N LEU A 108 12.44 -8.21 3.61
CA LEU A 108 13.68 -8.69 4.20
C LEU A 108 14.60 -7.49 4.38
N GLN A 109 15.43 -7.52 5.42
CA GLN A 109 16.36 -6.43 5.74
C GLN A 109 17.81 -6.86 5.58
N SER A 110 18.06 -8.17 5.59
CA SER A 110 19.40 -8.76 5.62
C SER A 110 19.39 -10.20 5.08
N PRO A 111 20.54 -10.74 4.65
CA PRO A 111 20.67 -12.15 4.26
C PRO A 111 20.15 -13.14 5.32
N GLU A 112 20.31 -12.84 6.61
CA GLU A 112 19.86 -13.70 7.72
C GLU A 112 18.34 -13.88 7.77
N ASP A 113 17.58 -12.96 7.18
CA ASP A 113 16.12 -13.10 7.06
C ASP A 113 15.74 -14.24 6.09
N VAL A 114 16.60 -14.57 5.12
CA VAL A 114 16.40 -15.71 4.21
C VAL A 114 16.39 -17.01 5.02
N ASP A 115 17.30 -17.19 5.98
CA ASP A 115 17.31 -18.37 6.84
C ASP A 115 16.04 -18.48 7.69
N LYS A 116 15.51 -17.35 8.18
CA LYS A 116 14.25 -17.34 8.93
C LYS A 116 13.09 -17.84 8.07
N LEU A 117 13.04 -17.43 6.80
CA LEU A 117 12.03 -17.89 5.84
C LEU A 117 12.23 -19.36 5.45
N ARG A 118 13.47 -19.81 5.23
CA ARG A 118 13.77 -21.23 4.96
C ARG A 118 13.34 -22.14 6.10
N ARG A 119 13.55 -21.75 7.36
CA ARG A 119 13.12 -22.52 8.54
C ARG A 119 11.61 -22.78 8.62
N ILE A 120 10.79 -21.94 7.99
CA ILE A 120 9.34 -22.12 7.93
C ILE A 120 8.87 -22.69 6.57
N GLY A 121 9.79 -23.19 5.75
CA GLY A 121 9.48 -23.89 4.50
C GLY A 121 9.15 -22.98 3.32
N ILE A 122 9.57 -21.70 3.35
CA ILE A 122 9.46 -20.84 2.17
C ILE A 122 10.34 -21.38 1.05
N LYS A 123 9.75 -21.52 -0.14
CA LYS A 123 10.45 -21.86 -1.38
C LYS A 123 10.55 -20.69 -2.36
N THR A 124 9.69 -19.68 -2.20
CA THR A 124 9.67 -18.51 -3.08
C THR A 124 9.57 -17.23 -2.26
N ILE A 125 10.55 -16.34 -2.42
CA ILE A 125 10.53 -14.95 -1.96
C ILE A 125 10.12 -14.09 -3.16
N PHE A 126 8.94 -13.49 -3.11
CA PHE A 126 8.37 -12.69 -4.18
C PHE A 126 8.35 -11.21 -3.80
N CYS A 127 9.36 -10.48 -4.29
CA CYS A 127 9.64 -9.09 -3.95
C CYS A 127 9.02 -8.11 -4.95
N LEU A 128 8.18 -7.20 -4.44
CA LEU A 128 7.49 -6.17 -5.22
C LEU A 128 8.17 -4.80 -5.17
N GLN A 129 9.27 -4.65 -4.44
CA GLN A 129 9.93 -3.38 -4.20
C GLN A 129 10.73 -2.91 -5.42
N GLN A 130 10.69 -1.60 -5.65
CA GLN A 130 11.61 -0.90 -6.55
C GLN A 130 12.89 -0.53 -5.79
N ASP A 131 13.97 -0.25 -6.51
CA ASP A 131 15.25 0.13 -5.90
C ASP A 131 15.14 1.34 -4.95
N PRO A 132 14.36 2.40 -5.26
CA PRO A 132 14.20 3.52 -4.33
C PRO A 132 13.52 3.16 -3.00
N ASP A 133 12.68 2.11 -2.97
CA ASP A 133 12.10 1.61 -1.72
C ASP A 133 13.18 1.02 -0.81
N LEU A 134 14.11 0.28 -1.42
CA LEU A 134 15.20 -0.42 -0.75
C LEU A 134 16.27 0.58 -0.29
N GLU A 135 16.64 1.52 -1.16
CA GLU A 135 17.56 2.63 -0.86
C GLU A 135 17.08 3.47 0.33
N TYR A 136 15.78 3.77 0.41
CA TYR A 136 15.24 4.58 1.50
C TYR A 136 15.53 3.97 2.88
N PHE A 137 15.36 2.65 3.03
CA PHE A 137 15.63 1.93 4.27
C PHE A 137 17.05 1.37 4.38
N GLY A 138 17.89 1.53 3.35
CA GLY A 138 19.25 1.01 3.33
C GLY A 138 19.30 -0.53 3.26
N VAL A 139 18.37 -1.15 2.53
CA VAL A 139 18.34 -2.60 2.33
C VAL A 139 19.21 -2.97 1.13
N ASP A 140 20.23 -3.81 1.35
CA ASP A 140 21.06 -4.35 0.29
C ASP A 140 20.40 -5.58 -0.35
N ILE A 141 19.61 -5.34 -1.40
CA ILE A 141 18.93 -6.39 -2.14
C ILE A 141 19.89 -7.32 -2.89
N ASN A 142 21.09 -6.86 -3.24
CA ASN A 142 22.06 -7.67 -3.96
C ASN A 142 22.66 -8.71 -3.02
N ALA A 143 23.04 -8.32 -1.80
CA ALA A 143 23.49 -9.24 -0.77
C ALA A 143 22.44 -10.33 -0.45
N ILE A 144 21.17 -9.96 -0.33
CA ILE A 144 20.07 -10.91 -0.11
C ILE A 144 19.95 -11.89 -1.28
N ARG A 145 19.98 -11.39 -2.52
CA ARG A 145 19.86 -12.25 -3.72
C ARG A 145 21.07 -13.14 -3.93
N GLU A 146 22.27 -12.67 -3.62
CA GLU A 146 23.50 -13.47 -3.65
C GLU A 146 23.45 -14.59 -2.61
N TYR A 147 22.97 -14.30 -1.40
CA TYR A 147 22.78 -15.31 -0.38
C TYR A 147 21.74 -16.36 -0.81
N VAL A 148 20.61 -15.94 -1.38
CA VAL A 148 19.60 -16.87 -1.92
C VAL A 148 20.17 -17.77 -3.00
N LYS A 149 21.05 -17.28 -3.89
CA LYS A 149 21.72 -18.11 -4.91
C LYS A 149 22.62 -19.21 -4.33
N SER A 150 23.07 -19.06 -3.08
CA SER A 150 23.83 -20.09 -2.37
C SER A 150 22.95 -21.18 -1.73
N CYS A 151 21.62 -21.03 -1.82
CA CYS A 151 20.64 -21.99 -1.30
C CYS A 151 19.97 -22.75 -2.45
N ASP A 152 19.87 -24.08 -2.32
CA ASP A 152 19.31 -24.94 -3.39
C ASP A 152 17.78 -25.09 -3.33
N ASP A 153 17.14 -24.59 -2.26
CA ASP A 153 15.74 -24.87 -1.91
C ASP A 153 14.81 -23.65 -1.91
N ILE A 154 15.33 -22.46 -2.23
CA ILE A 154 14.59 -21.20 -2.19
C ILE A 154 14.96 -20.30 -3.37
N GLU A 155 13.98 -19.65 -3.98
CA GLU A 155 14.17 -18.69 -5.07
C GLU A 155 13.75 -17.28 -4.67
N HIS A 156 14.50 -16.28 -5.09
CA HIS A 156 14.14 -14.87 -4.95
C HIS A 156 13.76 -14.27 -6.31
N VAL A 157 12.50 -13.84 -6.43
CA VAL A 157 11.93 -13.27 -7.63
C VAL A 157 11.55 -11.81 -7.41
N ARG A 158 11.95 -10.93 -8.33
CA ARG A 158 11.49 -9.53 -8.37
C ARG A 158 10.40 -9.33 -9.42
N ALA A 159 9.35 -8.62 -9.01
CA ALA A 159 8.23 -8.22 -9.85
C ALA A 159 7.73 -6.84 -9.40
N GLU A 160 8.42 -5.80 -9.85
CA GLU A 160 8.33 -4.47 -9.25
C GLU A 160 7.00 -3.76 -9.52
N ILE A 161 6.49 -3.08 -8.48
CA ILE A 161 5.32 -2.20 -8.49
C ILE A 161 5.68 -0.94 -7.68
N ARG A 162 5.40 0.24 -8.22
CA ARG A 162 5.69 1.53 -7.57
C ARG A 162 4.88 1.70 -6.28
N ASP A 163 5.53 2.18 -5.22
CA ASP A 163 4.83 2.43 -3.95
C ASP A 163 3.90 3.65 -4.04
N PHE A 164 2.85 3.64 -3.22
CA PHE A 164 1.85 4.72 -3.15
C PHE A 164 1.23 5.10 -4.51
N ASP A 165 1.08 4.12 -5.39
CA ASP A 165 0.52 4.30 -6.72
C ASP A 165 -0.51 3.21 -7.04
N GLY A 166 -1.79 3.56 -6.91
CA GLY A 166 -2.90 2.65 -7.24
C GLY A 166 -3.04 2.39 -8.74
N PHE A 167 -2.56 3.32 -9.58
CA PHE A 167 -2.62 3.18 -11.03
C PHE A 167 -1.53 2.25 -11.55
N ASP A 168 -0.29 2.41 -11.09
CA ASP A 168 0.78 1.46 -11.40
C ASP A 168 0.43 0.06 -10.90
N LEU A 169 -0.11 -0.06 -9.67
CA LEU A 169 -0.61 -1.33 -9.15
C LEU A 169 -1.64 -1.97 -10.11
N ARG A 170 -2.68 -1.23 -10.52
CA ARG A 170 -3.68 -1.71 -11.50
C ARG A 170 -3.03 -2.24 -12.78
N LEU A 171 -2.14 -1.47 -13.39
CA LEU A 171 -1.53 -1.84 -14.68
C LEU A 171 -0.53 -2.99 -14.56
N ARG A 172 0.16 -3.11 -13.42
CA ARG A 172 1.21 -4.13 -13.20
C ARG A 172 0.63 -5.47 -12.74
N LEU A 173 -0.52 -5.48 -12.06
CA LEU A 173 -1.13 -6.68 -11.49
C LEU A 173 -1.19 -7.87 -12.46
N PRO A 174 -1.60 -7.74 -13.74
CA PRO A 174 -1.67 -8.90 -14.63
C PRO A 174 -0.30 -9.56 -14.87
N ALA A 175 0.73 -8.78 -15.18
CA ALA A 175 2.09 -9.31 -15.38
C ALA A 175 2.68 -9.89 -14.09
N VAL A 176 2.46 -9.21 -12.96
CA VAL A 176 2.98 -9.63 -11.66
C VAL A 176 2.32 -10.94 -11.19
N VAL A 177 1.00 -11.05 -11.31
CA VAL A 177 0.28 -12.27 -10.92
C VAL A 177 0.57 -13.43 -11.87
N SER A 178 0.76 -13.17 -13.18
CA SER A 178 1.24 -14.20 -14.12
C SER A 178 2.58 -14.78 -13.66
N LYS A 179 3.56 -13.92 -13.37
CA LYS A 179 4.87 -14.34 -12.87
C LYS A 179 4.78 -15.13 -11.56
N LEU A 180 3.99 -14.62 -10.61
CA LEU A 180 3.72 -15.30 -9.34
C LEU A 180 3.14 -16.70 -9.56
N TYR A 181 2.10 -16.81 -10.40
CA TYR A 181 1.43 -18.07 -10.72
C TYR A 181 2.41 -19.11 -11.27
N LYS A 182 3.26 -18.73 -12.22
CA LYS A 182 4.24 -19.64 -12.83
C LYS A 182 5.30 -20.10 -11.82
N VAL A 183 5.83 -19.17 -11.02
CA VAL A 183 6.83 -19.49 -10.00
C VAL A 183 6.25 -20.39 -8.91
N ILE A 184 5.02 -20.13 -8.47
CA ILE A 184 4.32 -21.01 -7.51
C ILE A 184 4.15 -22.42 -8.10
N ASN A 185 3.70 -22.53 -9.35
CA ASN A 185 3.52 -23.84 -9.99
C ASN A 185 4.84 -24.59 -10.17
N ARG A 186 5.94 -23.88 -10.43
CA ARG A 186 7.27 -24.47 -10.58
C ARG A 186 7.86 -24.94 -9.25
N ASN A 187 7.79 -24.09 -8.21
CA ASN A 187 8.53 -24.33 -6.97
C ASN A 187 7.70 -25.11 -5.93
N GLY A 188 6.37 -24.94 -5.97
CA GLY A 188 5.46 -25.38 -4.92
C GLY A 188 5.83 -24.80 -3.55
N GLY A 189 5.45 -25.50 -2.48
CA GLY A 189 5.77 -25.09 -1.10
C GLY A 189 5.11 -23.77 -0.69
N VAL A 190 5.71 -23.08 0.28
CA VAL A 190 5.18 -21.82 0.81
C VAL A 190 5.77 -20.64 0.06
N THR A 191 4.93 -19.68 -0.33
CA THR A 191 5.34 -18.44 -1.00
C THR A 191 5.23 -17.25 -0.08
N TYR A 192 6.30 -16.46 -0.02
CA TYR A 192 6.40 -15.22 0.74
C TYR A 192 6.29 -14.01 -0.20
N ILE A 193 5.13 -13.36 -0.23
CA ILE A 193 4.92 -12.14 -1.02
C ILE A 193 5.18 -10.92 -0.14
N HIS A 194 6.07 -10.04 -0.57
CA HIS A 194 6.37 -8.82 0.17
C HIS A 194 6.54 -7.57 -0.69
N CYS A 195 6.31 -6.43 -0.05
CA CYS A 195 6.73 -5.11 -0.53
C CYS A 195 7.60 -4.48 0.56
N THR A 196 7.50 -3.18 0.81
CA THR A 196 8.18 -2.52 1.93
C THR A 196 7.54 -2.91 3.26
N ALA A 197 6.30 -2.48 3.50
CA ALA A 197 5.60 -2.74 4.76
C ALA A 197 4.75 -4.01 4.75
N GLY A 198 4.45 -4.57 3.58
CA GLY A 198 3.46 -5.65 3.46
C GLY A 198 2.03 -5.18 3.70
N LEU A 199 1.72 -3.92 3.42
CA LEU A 199 0.43 -3.28 3.77
C LEU A 199 -0.37 -2.77 2.57
N GLY A 200 0.24 -2.64 1.39
CA GLY A 200 -0.43 -2.21 0.17
C GLY A 200 -0.23 -3.19 -0.99
N ARG A 201 0.89 -3.08 -1.69
CA ARG A 201 1.24 -3.86 -2.89
C ARG A 201 1.19 -5.39 -2.67
N ALA A 202 1.84 -5.90 -1.64
CA ALA A 202 1.88 -7.34 -1.37
C ALA A 202 0.50 -7.95 -1.01
N PRO A 203 -0.27 -7.34 -0.08
CA PRO A 203 -1.68 -7.72 0.12
C PRO A 203 -2.51 -7.70 -1.17
N ALA A 204 -2.34 -6.70 -2.02
CA ALA A 204 -3.08 -6.59 -3.29
C ALA A 204 -2.75 -7.73 -4.27
N VAL A 205 -1.46 -8.05 -4.43
CA VAL A 205 -1.00 -9.15 -5.30
C VAL A 205 -1.48 -10.51 -4.77
N ALA A 206 -1.37 -10.74 -3.45
CA ALA A 206 -1.88 -11.96 -2.82
C ALA A 206 -3.39 -12.11 -3.02
N LEU A 207 -4.14 -11.03 -2.82
CA LEU A 207 -5.60 -11.01 -3.00
C LEU A 207 -6.00 -11.24 -4.45
N ALA A 208 -5.32 -10.62 -5.41
CA ALA A 208 -5.54 -10.86 -6.84
C ALA A 208 -5.23 -12.31 -7.24
N TYR A 209 -4.16 -12.90 -6.70
CA TYR A 209 -3.85 -14.32 -6.92
C TYR A 209 -4.94 -15.25 -6.37
N MET A 210 -5.42 -15.00 -5.15
CA MET A 210 -6.53 -15.77 -4.56
C MET A 210 -7.80 -15.67 -5.42
N PHE A 211 -8.11 -14.47 -5.90
CA PHE A 211 -9.29 -14.19 -6.70
C PHE A 211 -9.23 -14.80 -8.11
N TRP A 212 -8.13 -14.58 -8.82
CA TRP A 212 -7.98 -14.98 -10.24
C TRP A 212 -7.60 -16.46 -10.40
N ILE A 213 -6.73 -16.98 -9.52
CA ILE A 213 -6.14 -18.31 -9.69
C ILE A 213 -6.76 -19.34 -8.74
N GLN A 214 -6.88 -19.01 -7.45
CA GLN A 214 -7.32 -19.98 -6.44
C GLN A 214 -8.84 -20.12 -6.29
N GLY A 215 -9.61 -19.38 -7.09
CA GLY A 215 -11.06 -19.58 -7.20
C GLY A 215 -11.90 -18.87 -6.15
N TYR A 216 -11.31 -18.04 -5.29
CA TYR A 216 -12.08 -17.28 -4.30
C TYR A 216 -13.00 -16.25 -4.95
N LYS A 217 -14.06 -15.83 -4.24
CA LYS A 217 -14.67 -14.52 -4.47
C LYS A 217 -13.78 -13.41 -3.90
N LEU A 218 -13.86 -12.21 -4.47
CA LEU A 218 -13.00 -11.11 -4.05
C LEU A 218 -13.24 -10.73 -2.58
N ASP A 219 -14.51 -10.61 -2.16
CA ASP A 219 -14.85 -10.29 -0.77
C ASP A 219 -14.42 -11.37 0.22
N GLU A 220 -14.62 -12.65 -0.12
CA GLU A 220 -14.21 -13.78 0.72
C GLU A 220 -12.69 -13.79 0.94
N ALA A 221 -11.92 -13.62 -0.13
CA ALA A 221 -10.47 -13.53 -0.03
C ALA A 221 -10.02 -12.28 0.75
N HIS A 222 -10.71 -11.16 0.58
CA HIS A 222 -10.42 -9.93 1.31
C HIS A 222 -10.68 -10.09 2.81
N ARG A 223 -11.82 -10.67 3.20
CA ARG A 223 -12.13 -10.97 4.61
C ARG A 223 -11.11 -11.92 5.22
N LEU A 224 -10.70 -12.97 4.50
CA LEU A 224 -9.66 -13.88 4.97
C LEU A 224 -8.33 -13.13 5.19
N LEU A 225 -7.89 -12.33 4.22
CA LEU A 225 -6.69 -11.51 4.32
C LEU A 225 -6.74 -10.57 5.54
N GLN A 226 -7.82 -9.79 5.68
CA GLN A 226 -7.99 -8.84 6.78
C GLN A 226 -8.05 -9.52 8.15
N SER A 227 -8.57 -10.76 8.23
CA SER A 227 -8.58 -11.55 9.47
C SER A 227 -7.19 -11.99 9.95
N LYS A 228 -6.21 -11.99 9.04
CA LYS A 228 -4.83 -12.44 9.32
C LYS A 228 -3.83 -11.30 9.38
N ARG A 229 -4.06 -10.23 8.62
CA ARG A 229 -3.18 -9.08 8.53
C ARG A 229 -3.99 -7.82 8.23
N SER A 230 -3.99 -6.88 9.17
CA SER A 230 -4.55 -5.55 8.94
C SER A 230 -3.73 -4.83 7.86
N CYS A 231 -4.37 -4.51 6.74
CA CYS A 231 -3.71 -3.92 5.58
C CYS A 231 -4.72 -3.18 4.68
N PHE A 232 -4.23 -2.59 3.59
CA PHE A 232 -5.04 -1.87 2.62
C PHE A 232 -4.70 -2.30 1.18
N PRO A 233 -5.28 -3.42 0.69
CA PRO A 233 -4.92 -4.06 -0.60
C PRO A 233 -5.47 -3.33 -1.84
N LYS A 234 -5.97 -2.08 -1.71
CA LYS A 234 -6.42 -1.24 -2.83
C LYS A 234 -7.40 -1.99 -3.77
N LEU A 235 -8.57 -2.39 -3.25
CA LEU A 235 -9.53 -3.24 -3.96
C LEU A 235 -9.89 -2.73 -5.37
N ASP A 236 -10.02 -1.41 -5.54
CA ASP A 236 -10.37 -0.82 -6.84
C ASP A 236 -9.31 -1.06 -7.91
N ALA A 237 -8.03 -1.17 -7.53
CA ALA A 237 -6.96 -1.53 -8.47
C ALA A 237 -7.12 -2.97 -8.96
N ILE A 238 -7.50 -3.90 -8.06
CA ILE A 238 -7.75 -5.31 -8.40
C ILE A 238 -8.99 -5.43 -9.29
N LYS A 239 -10.10 -4.76 -8.92
CA LYS A 239 -11.35 -4.74 -9.71
C LYS A 239 -11.11 -4.17 -11.10
N SER A 240 -10.40 -3.04 -11.17
CA SER A 240 -10.07 -2.40 -12.44
C SER A 240 -9.16 -3.26 -13.31
N ALA A 241 -8.11 -3.87 -12.75
CA ALA A 241 -7.23 -4.78 -13.49
C ALA A 241 -7.99 -6.01 -14.01
N THR A 242 -8.93 -6.53 -13.22
CA THR A 242 -9.81 -7.64 -13.63
C THR A 242 -10.67 -7.23 -14.83
N ALA A 243 -11.29 -6.05 -14.76
CA ALA A 243 -12.07 -5.50 -15.86
C ALA A 243 -11.22 -5.25 -17.10
N ASP A 244 -9.98 -4.76 -16.95
CA ASP A 244 -9.09 -4.49 -18.07
C ASP A 244 -8.69 -5.76 -18.82
N ILE A 245 -8.47 -6.88 -18.11
CA ILE A 245 -8.21 -8.20 -18.74
C ILE A 245 -9.42 -8.65 -19.57
N LEU A 246 -10.64 -8.46 -19.06
CA LEU A 246 -11.85 -9.06 -19.65
C LEU A 246 -12.53 -8.18 -20.70
N ALA A 247 -12.48 -6.85 -20.52
CA ALA A 247 -13.17 -5.85 -21.33
C ALA A 247 -12.21 -4.98 -22.17
N GLY A 248 -10.90 -5.12 -21.95
CA GLY A 248 -9.89 -4.26 -22.56
C GLY A 248 -9.75 -2.90 -21.87
N LEU A 249 -8.79 -2.11 -22.36
CA LEU A 249 -8.39 -0.84 -21.80
C LEU A 249 -8.53 0.26 -22.86
N THR A 250 -9.53 1.11 -22.70
CA THR A 250 -9.79 2.28 -23.56
C THR A 250 -9.52 3.54 -22.79
N LYS A 251 -8.75 4.47 -23.37
CA LYS A 251 -8.41 5.76 -22.77
C LYS A 251 -9.31 6.87 -23.30
N LYS A 252 -9.48 7.89 -22.48
CA LYS A 252 -10.22 9.11 -22.81
C LYS A 252 -9.47 10.37 -22.38
N PRO A 253 -9.63 11.47 -23.12
CA PRO A 253 -9.12 12.76 -22.70
C PRO A 253 -9.86 13.24 -21.45
N VAL A 254 -9.07 13.62 -20.44
CA VAL A 254 -9.50 14.29 -19.22
C VAL A 254 -8.72 15.60 -19.12
N THR A 255 -9.43 16.69 -18.84
CA THR A 255 -8.82 18.01 -18.64
C THR A 255 -9.09 18.46 -17.22
N LEU A 256 -8.02 18.69 -16.46
CA LEU A 256 -8.05 19.21 -15.10
C LEU A 256 -7.69 20.70 -15.13
N LYS A 257 -8.36 21.51 -14.31
CA LYS A 257 -8.24 22.97 -14.36
C LYS A 257 -8.08 23.58 -12.97
N TRP A 258 -7.24 24.61 -12.89
CA TRP A 258 -7.10 25.43 -11.69
C TRP A 258 -7.15 26.92 -12.03
N SER A 259 -8.03 27.67 -11.36
CA SER A 259 -8.15 29.13 -11.53
C SER A 259 -7.30 29.85 -10.48
N GLY A 260 -6.43 30.77 -10.91
CA GLY A 260 -5.57 31.50 -9.99
C GLY A 260 -4.50 32.32 -10.69
N ASP A 261 -4.84 33.56 -11.00
CA ASP A 261 -4.05 34.54 -11.77
C ASP A 261 -2.74 34.94 -11.06
N SER A 262 -2.66 34.74 -9.74
CA SER A 262 -1.50 35.06 -8.91
C SER A 262 -0.61 33.87 -8.57
N SER A 263 -0.96 32.66 -9.01
CA SER A 263 -0.18 31.45 -8.71
C SER A 263 1.05 31.42 -9.60
N SER A 264 2.23 31.10 -9.07
CA SER A 264 3.45 30.99 -9.89
C SER A 264 3.62 29.59 -10.48
N THR A 265 3.18 28.58 -9.75
CA THR A 265 3.28 27.17 -10.13
C THR A 265 2.06 26.40 -9.66
N VAL A 266 1.57 25.52 -10.52
CA VAL A 266 0.52 24.55 -10.19
C VAL A 266 0.95 23.18 -10.66
N GLU A 267 0.96 22.22 -9.74
CA GLU A 267 1.27 20.81 -10.00
C GLU A 267 0.10 19.91 -9.55
N ILE A 268 0.08 18.67 -10.03
CA ILE A 268 -0.86 17.63 -9.62
C ILE A 268 -0.08 16.39 -9.15
N SER A 269 -0.56 15.75 -8.09
CA SER A 269 -0.12 14.44 -7.61
C SER A 269 -1.30 13.46 -7.45
N GLY A 270 -1.01 12.16 -7.41
CA GLY A 270 -2.02 11.10 -7.47
C GLY A 270 -2.32 10.71 -8.92
N LEU A 271 -3.59 10.74 -9.30
CA LEU A 271 -4.08 10.50 -10.66
C LEU A 271 -3.50 9.19 -11.26
N ASP A 272 -2.86 9.27 -12.43
CA ASP A 272 -2.21 8.17 -13.14
C ASP A 272 -0.69 8.14 -12.97
N ILE A 273 -0.16 8.93 -12.03
CA ILE A 273 1.28 9.02 -11.76
C ILE A 273 1.68 8.53 -10.37
N GLY A 274 0.73 8.41 -9.44
CA GLY A 274 0.99 8.08 -8.04
C GLY A 274 1.20 9.30 -7.15
N TRP A 275 1.14 9.08 -5.84
CA TRP A 275 1.27 10.16 -4.85
C TRP A 275 2.72 10.64 -4.65
N GLY A 276 3.72 9.85 -5.03
CA GLY A 276 5.14 10.23 -4.93
C GLY A 276 5.65 11.09 -6.09
N GLN A 277 4.77 11.37 -7.07
CA GLN A 277 5.10 12.02 -8.34
C GLN A 277 4.30 13.32 -8.48
N ARG A 278 4.82 14.25 -9.27
CA ARG A 278 4.19 15.54 -9.54
C ARG A 278 4.21 15.83 -11.04
N LEU A 279 3.11 16.38 -11.55
CA LEU A 279 2.98 16.87 -12.91
C LEU A 279 2.71 18.37 -12.90
N MET A 280 3.57 19.14 -13.54
CA MET A 280 3.36 20.57 -13.72
C MET A 280 2.25 20.85 -14.73
N MET A 281 1.33 21.74 -14.37
CA MET A 281 0.27 22.23 -15.25
C MET A 281 0.79 23.36 -16.13
N LYS A 282 0.12 23.62 -17.27
CA LYS A 282 0.45 24.73 -18.17
C LYS A 282 -0.53 25.89 -17.95
N PHE A 283 -0.02 27.10 -17.80
CA PHE A 283 -0.87 28.29 -17.77
C PHE A 283 -1.33 28.66 -19.19
N ASP A 284 -2.63 28.81 -19.36
CA ASP A 284 -3.27 29.31 -20.57
C ASP A 284 -3.67 30.77 -20.33
N GLU A 285 -2.88 31.70 -20.89
CA GLU A 285 -3.08 33.15 -20.75
C GLU A 285 -4.42 33.62 -21.32
N GLY A 286 -4.92 32.97 -22.38
CA GLY A 286 -6.18 33.34 -23.02
C GLY A 286 -7.40 32.99 -22.17
N GLN A 287 -7.29 31.96 -21.33
CA GLN A 287 -8.34 31.55 -20.40
C GLN A 287 -8.11 32.03 -18.96
N GLY A 288 -6.88 32.45 -18.61
CA GLY A 288 -6.50 32.76 -17.23
C GLY A 288 -6.49 31.52 -16.32
N LEU A 289 -6.21 30.34 -16.87
CA LEU A 289 -6.33 29.05 -16.17
C LEU A 289 -5.07 28.20 -16.30
N TRP A 290 -4.76 27.45 -15.25
CA TRP A 290 -3.83 26.34 -15.34
C TRP A 290 -4.56 25.10 -15.84
N ILE A 291 -4.01 24.43 -16.85
CA ILE A 291 -4.64 23.30 -17.53
C ILE A 291 -3.68 22.11 -17.59
N LEU A 292 -4.22 20.91 -17.33
CA LEU A 292 -3.55 19.63 -17.56
C LEU A 292 -4.47 18.68 -18.34
N GLY A 293 -4.05 18.29 -19.55
CA GLY A 293 -4.70 17.24 -20.34
C GLY A 293 -4.04 15.88 -20.11
N ARG A 294 -4.83 14.84 -19.88
CA ARG A 294 -4.39 13.44 -19.68
C ARG A 294 -5.29 12.47 -20.45
N GLU A 295 -4.70 11.37 -20.92
CA GLU A 295 -5.43 10.24 -21.51
C GLU A 295 -5.57 9.13 -20.46
N LEU A 296 -6.75 9.02 -19.86
CA LEU A 296 -7.00 8.13 -18.74
C LEU A 296 -7.91 6.96 -19.13
N PRO A 297 -7.59 5.72 -18.70
CA PRO A 297 -8.52 4.61 -18.82
C PRO A 297 -9.83 4.85 -18.06
N GLU A 298 -10.88 4.10 -18.38
CA GLU A 298 -12.06 4.02 -17.51
C GLU A 298 -11.68 3.65 -16.07
N GLY A 299 -12.22 4.37 -15.09
CA GLY A 299 -11.87 4.20 -13.69
C GLY A 299 -12.09 5.42 -12.83
N TYR A 300 -11.83 5.26 -11.54
CA TYR A 300 -11.87 6.32 -10.54
C TYR A 300 -10.44 6.72 -10.16
N TYR A 301 -10.15 8.02 -10.21
CA TYR A 301 -8.82 8.54 -9.94
C TYR A 301 -8.91 9.66 -8.91
N GLU A 302 -8.19 9.49 -7.80
CA GLU A 302 -8.00 10.54 -6.81
C GLU A 302 -6.72 11.31 -7.11
N TYR A 303 -6.75 12.61 -6.89
CA TYR A 303 -5.61 13.49 -7.11
C TYR A 303 -5.71 14.72 -6.21
N LYS A 304 -4.63 15.49 -6.15
CA LYS A 304 -4.59 16.75 -5.39
C LYS A 304 -3.64 17.74 -6.04
N TYR A 305 -3.95 19.02 -5.90
CA TYR A 305 -3.12 20.09 -6.44
C TYR A 305 -2.01 20.47 -5.47
N ILE A 306 -0.89 20.92 -6.01
CA ILE A 306 0.18 21.60 -5.27
C ILE A 306 0.36 22.96 -5.92
N VAL A 307 -0.01 24.02 -5.21
CA VAL A 307 0.00 25.39 -5.73
C VAL A 307 1.02 26.18 -4.92
N ASP A 308 2.06 26.65 -5.60
CA ASP A 308 3.18 27.35 -4.97
C ASP A 308 3.78 26.57 -3.77
N GLY A 309 3.83 25.25 -3.91
CA GLY A 309 4.36 24.31 -2.91
C GLY A 309 3.34 23.80 -1.87
N GLU A 310 2.13 24.38 -1.83
CA GLU A 310 1.10 24.05 -0.85
C GLU A 310 0.07 23.07 -1.40
N TRP A 311 -0.26 22.03 -0.63
CA TRP A 311 -1.23 21.02 -1.03
C TRP A 311 -2.66 21.52 -0.89
N MET A 312 -3.37 21.60 -2.02
CA MET A 312 -4.68 22.21 -2.12
C MET A 312 -5.70 21.30 -2.80
N VAL A 313 -6.95 21.45 -2.37
CA VAL A 313 -8.10 20.81 -3.00
C VAL A 313 -8.86 21.89 -3.77
N ASN A 314 -9.18 21.62 -5.03
CA ASN A 314 -10.07 22.47 -5.78
C ASN A 314 -11.51 22.21 -5.31
N LYS A 315 -12.06 23.12 -4.51
CA LYS A 315 -13.43 23.01 -3.96
C LYS A 315 -14.55 23.10 -5.02
N TYR A 316 -14.20 23.45 -6.26
CA TYR A 316 -15.15 23.55 -7.38
C TYR A 316 -15.17 22.30 -8.27
N GLU A 317 -14.25 21.36 -8.04
CA GLU A 317 -14.21 20.06 -8.70
C GLU A 317 -14.74 18.96 -7.75
N PRO A 318 -15.14 17.78 -8.26
CA PRO A 318 -15.52 16.67 -7.41
C PRO A 318 -14.42 16.29 -6.41
N VAL A 319 -14.83 15.98 -5.19
CA VAL A 319 -13.93 15.61 -4.09
C VAL A 319 -14.37 14.30 -3.44
N THR A 320 -13.42 13.60 -2.83
CA THR A 320 -13.69 12.40 -2.05
C THR A 320 -14.45 12.74 -0.76
N GLN A 321 -15.06 11.73 -0.14
CA GLN A 321 -15.44 11.86 1.26
C GLN A 321 -14.18 11.96 2.12
N PRO A 322 -14.20 12.73 3.22
CA PRO A 322 -13.08 12.79 4.15
C PRO A 322 -12.73 11.39 4.67
N ASN A 323 -11.44 11.04 4.67
CA ASN A 323 -10.98 9.83 5.32
C ASN A 323 -11.03 9.97 6.86
N LYS A 324 -10.58 8.95 7.60
CA LYS A 324 -10.64 8.93 9.07
C LYS A 324 -9.90 10.11 9.74
N ASP A 325 -8.91 10.67 9.07
CA ASP A 325 -8.10 11.79 9.56
C ASP A 325 -8.54 13.14 8.94
N GLY A 326 -9.66 13.14 8.21
CA GLY A 326 -10.24 14.32 7.59
C GLY A 326 -9.60 14.72 6.26
N HIS A 327 -8.67 13.93 5.71
CA HIS A 327 -8.08 14.24 4.41
C HIS A 327 -9.11 14.05 3.30
N VAL A 328 -9.13 15.04 2.41
CA VAL A 328 -9.97 15.08 1.21
C VAL A 328 -9.06 15.24 -0.01
N ASN A 329 -9.39 14.52 -1.08
CA ASN A 329 -8.74 14.60 -2.37
C ASN A 329 -9.74 15.09 -3.42
N ASN A 330 -9.26 15.71 -4.49
CA ASN A 330 -10.06 15.80 -5.71
C ASN A 330 -10.19 14.41 -6.34
N CYS A 331 -11.25 14.21 -7.12
CA CYS A 331 -11.42 12.97 -7.85
C CYS A 331 -12.02 13.19 -9.24
N VAL A 332 -11.75 12.24 -10.13
CA VAL A 332 -12.33 12.18 -11.46
C VAL A 332 -12.77 10.75 -11.76
N GLN A 333 -14.00 10.61 -12.24
CA GLN A 333 -14.55 9.36 -12.73
C GLN A 333 -14.55 9.39 -14.25
N VAL A 334 -13.86 8.43 -14.86
CA VAL A 334 -13.83 8.22 -16.31
C VAL A 334 -14.78 7.08 -16.64
N PHE A 335 -15.80 7.38 -17.45
CA PHE A 335 -16.84 6.42 -17.86
C PHE A 335 -16.60 5.91 -19.29
N ALA A 336 -17.24 4.79 -19.64
CA ALA A 336 -17.31 4.29 -21.01
C ALA A 336 -17.97 5.28 -21.98
N GLU A 337 -17.67 5.19 -23.27
CA GLU A 337 -18.29 6.05 -24.30
C GLU A 337 -19.75 5.69 -24.53
N ASP A 338 -20.01 4.38 -24.64
CA ASP A 338 -21.34 3.82 -24.63
C ASP A 338 -21.55 3.01 -23.34
N PRO A 339 -22.31 3.53 -22.35
CA PRO A 339 -22.65 2.83 -21.13
C PRO A 339 -23.48 1.55 -21.34
N SER A 340 -24.10 1.39 -22.51
CA SER A 340 -24.92 0.23 -22.85
C SER A 340 -24.11 -0.92 -23.45
N SER A 341 -22.87 -0.67 -23.87
CA SER A 341 -21.98 -1.69 -24.42
C SER A 341 -21.71 -2.84 -23.45
N GLU A 342 -21.48 -4.05 -23.98
CA GLU A 342 -21.18 -5.24 -23.16
C GLU A 342 -19.98 -5.02 -22.24
N SER A 343 -18.95 -4.34 -22.72
CA SER A 343 -17.75 -4.00 -21.95
C SER A 343 -18.05 -3.05 -20.79
N ALA A 344 -18.91 -2.04 -21.00
CA ALA A 344 -19.32 -1.11 -19.95
C ALA A 344 -20.18 -1.81 -18.88
N GLN A 345 -21.11 -2.68 -19.29
CA GLN A 345 -21.93 -3.48 -18.37
C GLN A 345 -21.06 -4.44 -17.55
N LEU A 346 -20.08 -5.09 -18.18
CA LEU A 346 -19.13 -5.96 -17.51
C LEU A 346 -18.28 -5.20 -16.49
N ARG A 347 -17.73 -4.03 -16.86
CA ARG A 347 -16.96 -3.19 -15.94
C ARG A 347 -17.83 -2.73 -14.76
N LYS A 348 -19.07 -2.29 -15.01
CA LYS A 348 -20.01 -1.90 -13.95
C LYS A 348 -20.24 -3.03 -12.94
N ARG A 349 -20.39 -4.27 -13.42
CA ARG A 349 -20.55 -5.45 -12.56
C ARG A 349 -19.29 -5.74 -11.74
N LEU A 350 -18.11 -5.69 -12.36
CA LEU A 350 -16.83 -5.96 -11.69
C LEU A 350 -16.40 -4.87 -10.72
N MET A 351 -16.84 -3.62 -10.93
CA MET A 351 -16.58 -2.51 -10.03
C MET A 351 -17.58 -2.41 -8.86
N GLY A 352 -18.64 -3.24 -8.86
CA GLY A 352 -19.60 -3.31 -7.76
C GLY A 352 -19.00 -3.83 -6.46
N ASP A 353 -19.81 -3.90 -5.39
CA ASP A 353 -19.32 -4.19 -4.03
C ASP A 353 -18.70 -5.59 -3.88
N ASP A 354 -19.40 -6.62 -4.38
CA ASP A 354 -18.97 -8.03 -4.33
C ASP A 354 -18.89 -8.64 -5.74
N PRO A 355 -17.82 -8.35 -6.51
CA PRO A 355 -17.68 -8.88 -7.84
C PRO A 355 -17.28 -10.36 -7.80
N ASP A 356 -18.06 -11.19 -8.47
CA ASP A 356 -17.73 -12.60 -8.72
C ASP A 356 -17.43 -12.85 -10.20
N LEU A 357 -16.53 -13.79 -10.45
CA LEU A 357 -16.14 -14.20 -11.79
C LEU A 357 -16.88 -15.46 -12.17
N THR A 358 -17.54 -15.42 -13.34
CA THR A 358 -18.11 -16.63 -13.94
C THR A 358 -17.00 -17.62 -14.30
N MET A 359 -17.35 -18.90 -14.50
CA MET A 359 -16.39 -19.92 -14.91
C MET A 359 -15.66 -19.54 -16.21
N ASN A 360 -16.38 -18.97 -17.19
CA ASN A 360 -15.80 -18.53 -18.45
C ASN A 360 -14.82 -17.36 -18.26
N GLU A 361 -15.14 -16.41 -17.39
CA GLU A 361 -14.24 -15.28 -17.10
C GLU A 361 -12.97 -15.73 -16.37
N ARG A 362 -13.09 -16.68 -15.43
CA ARG A 362 -11.94 -17.31 -14.78
C ARG A 362 -11.03 -18.00 -15.79
N LEU A 363 -11.61 -18.72 -16.76
CA LEU A 363 -10.86 -19.36 -17.83
C LEU A 363 -10.13 -18.34 -18.70
N ARG A 364 -10.81 -17.26 -19.13
CA ARG A 364 -10.21 -16.19 -19.93
C ARG A 364 -9.07 -15.49 -19.19
N ILE A 365 -9.23 -15.19 -17.91
CA ILE A 365 -8.16 -14.61 -17.08
C ILE A 365 -6.97 -15.57 -17.01
N ARG A 366 -7.19 -16.87 -16.75
CA ARG A 366 -6.10 -17.85 -16.70
C ARG A 366 -5.34 -17.93 -18.02
N GLN A 367 -6.05 -18.05 -19.15
CA GLN A 367 -5.45 -18.07 -20.48
C GLN A 367 -4.64 -16.80 -20.77
N PHE A 368 -5.18 -15.63 -20.39
CA PHE A 368 -4.46 -14.37 -20.52
C PHE A 368 -3.15 -14.36 -19.72
N LEU A 369 -3.19 -14.80 -18.46
CA LEU A 369 -2.01 -14.84 -17.60
C LEU A 369 -0.95 -15.85 -18.09
N GLU A 370 -1.38 -16.99 -18.65
CA GLU A 370 -0.47 -18.01 -19.20
C GLU A 370 0.29 -17.53 -20.44
N GLN A 371 -0.30 -16.61 -21.21
CA GLN A 371 0.31 -16.05 -22.43
C GLN A 371 1.32 -14.93 -22.17
N LEU A 372 1.27 -14.27 -21.01
CA LEU A 372 2.26 -13.24 -20.66
C LEU A 372 3.66 -13.87 -20.52
N PRO A 373 4.75 -13.14 -20.75
CA PRO A 373 6.11 -13.65 -20.51
C PRO A 373 6.38 -13.91 -19.02
N GLU A 374 7.45 -14.66 -18.71
CA GLU A 374 7.95 -14.84 -17.33
C GLU A 374 8.72 -13.63 -16.79
#